data_AF-A0A2R7L5I0-F1
#
_entry.id   AF-A0A2R7L5I0-F1
#
_cell.length_a   1.000
_cell.length_b   1.000
_cell.length_c   1.000
_cell.angle_alpha   90.00
_cell.angle_beta   90.00
_cell.angle_gamma   90.00
#
_symmetry.space_group_name_H-M   'P 1'
#
loop_
_entity.id
_entity.type
_entity.pdbx_description
1 polymer ?
#
loop_
_entity_poly.entity_id
_entity_poly.type
_entity_poly.pdbx_seq_one_letter_code
_entity_poly.pdbx_strand_id
1 'polypeptide(L)'
;MKPADDHWPATLQRVVASLEFRLTDARGLTPTMGLEPRFRMEALPALIQTAVHAAMEVDRWVAGDGPEAKIDREAIVARKSLVRALAAEPPGSGRSPFTDGYAAAYRLQLARAIWSLIADHPRRRLEDLAGSRETNAAA
;
A
#
# COMPACT_ATOMS: atom_id res chain seq x y z
N MET A 1 12.23 -13.33 -27.53
CA MET A 1 11.75 -13.83 -26.22
C MET A 1 11.43 -12.60 -25.39
N LYS A 2 10.14 -12.26 -25.20
CA LYS A 2 9.77 -11.12 -24.35
C LYS A 2 9.95 -11.57 -22.90
N PRO A 3 10.73 -10.86 -22.06
CA PRO A 3 10.96 -11.30 -20.70
C PRO A 3 9.62 -11.32 -19.97
N ALA A 4 9.37 -12.39 -19.23
CA ALA A 4 8.18 -12.56 -18.43
C ALA A 4 8.04 -11.48 -17.33
N ASP A 5 8.93 -10.49 -17.25
CA ASP A 5 8.99 -9.45 -16.21
C ASP A 5 8.34 -8.10 -16.60
N ASP A 6 7.90 -7.91 -17.84
CA ASP A 6 7.30 -6.63 -18.28
C ASP A 6 5.91 -6.32 -17.67
N HIS A 7 5.29 -7.28 -16.99
CA HIS A 7 3.90 -7.14 -16.49
C HIS A 7 3.80 -6.65 -15.04
N TRP A 8 4.92 -6.58 -14.31
CA TRP A 8 4.94 -6.21 -12.89
C TRP A 8 4.32 -4.84 -12.58
N PRO A 9 4.57 -3.77 -13.33
CA PRO A 9 3.91 -2.48 -13.07
C PRO A 9 2.39 -2.56 -13.15
N ALA A 10 1.85 -3.27 -14.14
CA ALA A 10 0.41 -3.47 -14.29
C ALA A 10 -0.18 -4.36 -13.18
N THR A 11 0.55 -5.39 -12.75
CA THR A 11 0.16 -6.23 -11.61
C THR A 11 0.09 -5.43 -10.32
N LEU A 12 1.13 -4.63 -10.02
CA LEU A 12 1.18 -3.78 -8.84
C LEU A 12 0.05 -2.76 -8.82
N GLN A 13 -0.23 -2.12 -9.97
CA GLN A 13 -1.36 -1.20 -10.09
C GLN A 13 -2.71 -1.86 -9.76
N ARG A 14 -2.96 -3.08 -10.27
CA ARG A 14 -4.17 -3.84 -9.93
C ARG A 14 -4.24 -4.21 -8.46
N VAL A 15 -3.11 -4.62 -7.89
CA VAL A 15 -3.00 -4.95 -6.46
C VAL A 15 -3.34 -3.72 -5.62
N VAL A 16 -2.67 -2.57 -5.79
CA VAL A 16 -2.97 -1.38 -4.98
C VAL A 16 -4.37 -0.82 -5.23
N ALA A 17 -4.93 -0.98 -6.44
CA ALA A 17 -6.31 -0.59 -6.75
C ALA A 17 -7.34 -1.41 -5.97
N SER A 18 -6.99 -2.65 -5.62
CA SER A 18 -7.83 -3.54 -4.84
C SER A 18 -7.74 -3.35 -3.33
N LEU A 19 -6.84 -2.48 -2.88
CA LEU A 19 -6.69 -2.15 -1.47
C LEU A 19 -7.61 -0.99 -1.08
N GLU A 20 -8.09 -1.07 0.15
CA GLU A 20 -8.92 -0.08 0.79
C GLU A 20 -8.18 0.57 1.95
N PHE A 21 -8.19 1.91 1.94
CA PHE A 21 -7.60 2.71 3.00
C PHE A 21 -8.68 3.08 4.01
N ARG A 22 -8.45 2.77 5.28
CA ARG A 22 -9.42 3.04 6.36
C ARG A 22 -8.73 3.72 7.51
N LEU A 23 -9.40 4.68 8.15
CA LEU A 23 -8.90 5.18 9.43
C LEU A 23 -9.05 4.09 10.48
N THR A 24 -7.97 3.82 11.19
CA THR A 24 -7.94 2.91 12.33
C THR A 24 -8.10 3.67 13.65
N ASP A 25 -7.68 4.93 13.68
CA ASP A 25 -8.01 5.88 14.73
C ASP A 25 -8.31 7.25 14.10
N ALA A 26 -9.57 7.68 14.18
CA ALA A 26 -10.03 8.98 13.70
C ALA A 26 -10.07 10.06 14.79
N ARG A 27 -9.98 9.66 16.07
CA ARG A 27 -10.17 10.55 17.24
C ARG A 27 -8.87 10.85 17.97
N GLY A 28 -7.78 10.14 17.66
CA GLY A 28 -6.45 10.41 18.17
C GLY A 28 -5.92 11.78 17.75
N LEU A 29 -4.96 12.31 18.53
CA LEU A 29 -4.23 13.55 18.23
C LEU A 29 -3.55 13.51 16.86
N THR A 30 -3.23 12.32 16.37
CA THR A 30 -2.73 12.07 15.01
C THR A 30 -3.54 10.94 14.40
N PRO A 31 -4.42 11.20 13.41
CA PRO A 31 -5.22 10.16 12.80
C PRO A 31 -4.32 9.10 12.16
N THR A 32 -4.67 7.83 12.37
CA THR A 32 -3.94 6.70 11.76
C THR A 32 -4.80 6.01 10.72
N MET A 33 -4.15 5.56 9.65
CA MET A 33 -4.78 4.84 8.55
C MET A 33 -4.16 3.46 8.44
N GLY A 34 -5.01 2.46 8.25
CA GLY A 34 -4.65 1.10 7.89
C GLY A 34 -5.01 0.80 6.42
N LEU A 35 -4.45 -0.30 5.95
CA LEU A 35 -4.63 -0.82 4.60
C LEU A 35 -5.24 -2.22 4.67
N GLU A 36 -6.35 -2.44 3.98
CA GLU A 36 -7.04 -3.73 3.96
C GLU A 36 -7.36 -4.18 2.52
N PRO A 37 -7.26 -5.48 2.19
CA PRO A 37 -7.71 -5.99 0.90
C PRO A 37 -9.24 -5.98 0.79
N ARG A 38 -9.78 -5.62 -0.38
CA ARG A 38 -11.24 -5.65 -0.64
C ARG A 38 -11.80 -7.04 -0.95
N PHE A 39 -10.97 -8.06 -0.89
CA PHE A 39 -11.31 -9.45 -1.23
C PHE A 39 -10.79 -10.41 -0.18
N ARG A 40 -11.26 -11.65 -0.25
CA ARG A 40 -10.72 -12.77 0.52
C ARG A 40 -9.38 -13.18 -0.07
N MET A 41 -8.32 -13.08 0.74
CA MET A 41 -6.94 -13.34 0.31
C MET A 41 -6.78 -14.77 -0.21
N GLU A 42 -7.49 -15.72 0.39
CA GLU A 42 -7.43 -17.16 0.10
C GLU A 42 -7.92 -17.50 -1.31
N ALA A 43 -8.73 -16.62 -1.91
CA ALA A 43 -9.27 -16.80 -3.27
C ALA A 43 -8.30 -16.30 -4.37
N LEU A 44 -7.19 -15.68 -3.99
CA LEU A 44 -6.23 -15.12 -4.95
C LEU A 44 -5.11 -16.12 -5.27
N PRO A 45 -4.52 -16.03 -6.48
CA PRO A 45 -3.25 -16.71 -6.76
C PRO A 45 -2.15 -16.30 -5.78
N ALA A 46 -1.29 -17.25 -5.38
CA ALA A 46 -0.24 -17.03 -4.37
C ALA A 46 0.61 -15.78 -4.65
N LEU A 47 0.99 -15.55 -5.91
CA LEU A 47 1.78 -14.38 -6.29
C LEU A 47 1.07 -13.04 -6.02
N ILE A 48 -0.26 -13.02 -6.18
CA ILE A 48 -1.07 -11.83 -5.90
C ILE A 48 -1.20 -11.64 -4.39
N GLN A 49 -1.30 -12.72 -3.61
CA GLN A 49 -1.25 -12.65 -2.15
C GLN A 49 0.08 -12.06 -1.67
N THR A 50 1.20 -12.55 -2.20
CA THR A 50 2.54 -12.00 -1.93
C THR A 50 2.61 -10.51 -2.29
N ALA A 51 2.08 -10.12 -3.44
CA ALA A 51 2.05 -8.71 -3.85
C ALA A 51 1.21 -7.84 -2.90
N VAL A 52 0.07 -8.34 -2.43
CA VAL A 52 -0.76 -7.64 -1.44
C VAL A 52 -0.01 -7.49 -0.12
N HIS A 53 0.65 -8.54 0.38
CA HIS A 53 1.44 -8.48 1.60
C HIS A 53 2.61 -7.51 1.50
N ALA A 54 3.33 -7.52 0.37
CA ALA A 54 4.38 -6.56 0.09
C ALA A 54 3.83 -5.12 0.07
N ALA A 55 2.67 -4.88 -0.54
CA ALA A 55 2.05 -3.56 -0.56
C ALA A 55 1.66 -3.06 0.85
N MET A 56 1.16 -3.95 1.70
CA MET A 56 0.88 -3.64 3.10
C MET A 56 2.16 -3.32 3.88
N GLU A 57 3.23 -4.07 3.67
CA GLU A 57 4.51 -3.82 4.32
C GLU A 57 5.10 -2.47 3.91
N VAL A 58 5.08 -2.16 2.61
CA VAL A 58 5.54 -0.86 2.11
C VAL A 58 4.67 0.28 2.65
N ASP A 59 3.34 0.12 2.79
CA ASP A 59 2.51 1.15 3.45
C ASP A 59 2.94 1.42 4.90
N ARG A 60 3.33 0.39 5.67
CA ARG A 60 3.87 0.58 7.03
C ARG A 60 5.17 1.38 7.00
N TRP A 61 6.06 1.07 6.06
CA TRP A 61 7.32 1.83 5.92
C TRP A 61 7.03 3.29 5.56
N VAL A 62 6.06 3.55 4.68
CA VAL A 62 5.61 4.92 4.34
C VAL A 62 4.95 5.60 5.54
N ALA A 63 4.32 4.85 6.45
CA ALA A 63 3.78 5.36 7.70
C ALA A 63 4.84 5.79 8.72
N GLY A 64 6.10 5.34 8.55
CA GLY A 64 7.22 5.64 9.43
C GLY A 64 7.78 4.43 10.20
N ASP A 65 7.22 3.23 10.01
CA ASP A 65 7.62 2.02 10.75
C ASP A 65 8.77 1.24 10.08
N GLY A 66 9.40 1.84 9.06
CA GLY A 66 10.43 1.21 8.25
C GLY A 66 11.69 2.06 8.09
N PRO A 67 12.70 1.56 7.37
CA PRO A 67 13.93 2.31 7.10
C PRO A 67 13.66 3.52 6.20
N GLU A 68 13.66 4.72 6.79
CA GLU A 68 13.30 5.99 6.15
C GLU A 68 14.08 6.26 4.85
N ALA A 69 15.33 5.79 4.76
CA ALA A 69 16.19 5.94 3.58
C ALA A 69 15.69 5.20 2.32
N LYS A 70 14.71 4.30 2.44
CA LYS A 70 14.23 3.47 1.32
C LYS A 70 12.89 3.93 0.74
N ILE A 71 12.25 4.94 1.32
CA ILE A 71 10.90 5.38 0.91
C ILE A 71 10.93 6.76 0.27
N ASP A 72 10.30 6.88 -0.90
CA ASP A 72 10.16 8.14 -1.60
C ASP A 72 9.30 9.13 -0.80
N ARG A 73 9.79 10.37 -0.70
CA ARG A 73 9.08 11.47 0.00
C ARG A 73 7.68 11.72 -0.57
N GLU A 74 7.49 11.49 -1.87
CA GLU A 74 6.19 11.64 -2.54
C GLU A 74 5.15 10.67 -1.98
N ALA A 75 5.53 9.42 -1.68
CA ALA A 75 4.64 8.44 -1.07
C ALA A 75 4.24 8.86 0.34
N ILE A 76 5.19 9.38 1.13
CA ILE A 76 4.93 9.89 2.49
C ILE A 76 3.95 11.06 2.46
N VAL A 77 4.17 12.02 1.56
CA VAL A 77 3.29 13.19 1.41
C VAL A 77 1.90 12.77 0.95
N ALA A 78 1.80 11.89 -0.05
CA ALA A 78 0.52 11.39 -0.54
C ALA A 78 -0.26 10.63 0.55
N ARG A 79 0.42 9.79 1.35
CA ARG A 79 -0.19 9.09 2.49
C ARG A 79 -0.74 10.08 3.52
N LYS A 80 0.06 11.07 3.93
CA LYS A 80 -0.35 12.09 4.89
C LYS A 80 -1.54 12.91 4.40
N SER A 81 -1.58 13.25 3.11
CA SER A 81 -2.72 13.95 2.51
C SER A 81 -3.99 13.09 2.51
N LEU A 82 -3.88 11.80 2.20
CA LEU A 82 -5.01 10.87 2.27
C LEU A 82 -5.53 10.69 3.70
N VAL A 83 -4.65 10.53 4.68
CA VAL A 83 -5.03 10.44 6.11
C VAL A 83 -5.85 11.66 6.53
N ARG A 84 -5.39 12.87 6.16
CA ARG A 84 -6.09 14.13 6.47
C ARG A 84 -7.44 14.21 5.76
N ALA A 85 -7.51 13.81 4.49
CA ALA A 85 -8.76 13.79 3.74
C ALA A 85 -9.78 12.84 4.38
N LEU A 86 -9.36 11.62 4.72
CA LEU A 86 -10.21 10.66 5.42
C LEU A 86 -10.70 11.19 6.78
N ALA A 87 -9.85 11.90 7.52
CA ALA A 87 -10.19 12.44 8.85
C ALA A 87 -11.12 13.66 8.78
N ALA A 88 -11.14 14.36 7.64
CA ALA A 88 -12.01 15.50 7.40
C ALA A 88 -13.42 15.09 6.94
N GLU A 89 -13.63 13.83 6.57
CA GLU A 89 -14.96 13.33 6.19
C GLU A 89 -15.91 13.35 7.41
N PRO A 90 -17.13 13.91 7.28
CA PRO A 90 -18.13 13.86 8.33
C PRO A 90 -18.46 12.42 8.77
N PRO A 91 -18.68 12.16 10.07
CA PRO A 91 -19.10 10.84 10.53
C PRO A 91 -20.38 10.37 9.83
N GLY A 92 -20.35 9.18 9.23
CA GLY A 92 -21.50 8.60 8.53
C GLY A 92 -21.72 9.10 7.11
N SER A 93 -20.87 9.99 6.58
CA SER A 93 -20.88 10.30 5.15
C SER A 93 -20.16 9.21 4.34
N GLY A 94 -20.59 9.02 3.10
CA GLY A 94 -19.80 8.28 2.12
C GLY A 94 -18.51 9.02 1.77
N ARG A 95 -17.57 8.35 1.10
CA ARG A 95 -16.34 9.01 0.62
C ARG A 95 -16.69 10.11 -0.38
N SER A 96 -16.14 11.29 -0.18
CA SER A 96 -16.23 12.37 -1.16
C SER A 96 -15.34 12.09 -2.39
N PRO A 97 -15.67 12.65 -3.56
CA PRO A 97 -14.81 12.59 -4.74
C PRO A 97 -13.39 13.14 -4.50
N PHE A 98 -13.24 14.08 -3.56
CA PHE A 98 -11.93 14.62 -3.18
C PHE A 98 -11.08 13.56 -2.48
N THR A 99 -11.66 12.85 -1.50
CA THR A 99 -10.99 11.74 -0.81
C THR A 99 -10.63 10.61 -1.77
N ASP A 100 -11.49 10.32 -2.75
CA ASP A 100 -11.18 9.34 -3.80
C ASP A 100 -10.00 9.78 -4.68
N GLY A 101 -9.88 11.08 -4.97
CA GLY A 101 -8.72 11.66 -5.65
C GLY A 101 -7.41 11.47 -4.87
N TYR A 102 -7.42 11.72 -3.56
CA TYR A 102 -6.26 11.45 -2.70
C TYR A 102 -5.94 9.95 -2.63
N ALA A 103 -6.95 9.09 -2.60
CA ALA A 103 -6.76 7.65 -2.59
C ALA A 103 -6.14 7.15 -3.90
N ALA A 104 -6.55 7.69 -5.05
CA ALA A 104 -5.96 7.38 -6.35
C ALA A 104 -4.50 7.86 -6.44
N ALA A 105 -4.22 9.08 -5.98
CA ALA A 105 -2.86 9.62 -5.94
C ALA A 105 -1.94 8.77 -5.05
N TYR A 106 -2.41 8.35 -3.88
CA TYR A 106 -1.62 7.51 -2.99
C TYR A 106 -1.38 6.11 -3.55
N ARG A 107 -2.38 5.47 -4.18
CA ARG A 107 -2.18 4.18 -4.87
C ARG A 107 -1.08 4.23 -5.91
N LEU A 108 -1.06 5.30 -6.72
CA LEU A 108 -0.01 5.49 -7.72
C LEU A 108 1.38 5.55 -7.08
N GLN A 109 1.51 6.32 -5.99
CA GLN A 109 2.78 6.46 -5.30
C GLN A 109 3.19 5.18 -4.56
N LEU A 110 2.24 4.45 -3.98
CA LEU A 110 2.50 3.16 -3.36
C LEU A 110 2.99 2.13 -4.39
N ALA A 111 2.38 2.05 -5.57
CA ALA A 111 2.84 1.17 -6.63
C ALA A 111 4.26 1.53 -7.11
N ARG A 112 4.59 2.83 -7.20
CA ARG A 112 5.94 3.29 -7.54
C ARG A 112 6.96 2.93 -6.48
N ALA A 113 6.63 3.12 -5.20
CA ALA A 113 7.49 2.75 -4.08
C ALA A 113 7.74 1.23 -4.04
N ILE A 114 6.72 0.41 -4.29
CA ILE A 114 6.93 -1.05 -4.40
C ILE A 114 7.85 -1.36 -5.59
N TRP A 115 7.62 -0.74 -6.75
CA TRP A 115 8.44 -0.97 -7.93
C TRP A 115 9.92 -0.60 -7.72
N SER A 116 10.21 0.56 -7.11
CA SER A 116 11.58 1.00 -6.85
C SER A 116 12.35 0.04 -5.91
N LEU A 117 11.64 -0.67 -5.03
CA LEU A 117 12.21 -1.66 -4.13
C LEU A 117 12.45 -3.04 -4.77
N ILE A 118 11.75 -3.36 -5.86
CA ILE A 118 11.79 -4.70 -6.46
C ILE A 118 12.38 -4.75 -7.88
N ALA A 119 12.60 -3.60 -8.53
CA ALA A 119 12.90 -3.54 -9.97
C ALA A 119 14.12 -4.36 -10.43
N ASP A 120 15.11 -4.59 -9.56
CA ASP A 120 16.30 -5.39 -9.85
C ASP A 120 15.99 -6.90 -9.91
N HIS A 121 15.13 -7.39 -9.02
CA HIS A 121 14.71 -8.78 -8.93
C HIS A 121 13.24 -8.90 -8.49
N PRO A 122 12.26 -8.61 -9.37
CA PRO A 122 10.87 -8.35 -8.98
C PRO A 122 10.25 -9.42 -8.11
N ARG A 123 10.31 -10.68 -8.54
CA ARG A 123 9.70 -11.79 -7.82
C ARG A 123 10.33 -12.01 -6.44
N ARG A 124 11.65 -12.15 -6.39
CA ARG A 124 12.39 -12.44 -5.16
C ARG A 124 12.23 -11.31 -4.14
N ARG A 125 12.40 -10.06 -4.57
CA ARG A 125 12.28 -8.89 -3.68
C ARG A 125 10.86 -8.73 -3.15
N LEU A 126 9.85 -9.06 -3.95
CA LEU A 126 8.46 -9.06 -3.52
C LEU A 126 8.20 -10.13 -2.45
N GLU A 127 8.75 -11.34 -2.63
CA GLU A 127 8.70 -12.42 -1.64
C GLU A 127 9.41 -11.99 -0.34
N ASP A 128 10.58 -11.35 -0.41
CA ASP A 128 11.32 -10.82 0.76
C ASP A 128 10.52 -9.75 1.53
N LEU A 129 9.88 -8.81 0.80
CA LEU A 129 9.01 -7.79 1.38
C LEU A 129 7.80 -8.41 2.08
N ALA A 130 7.16 -9.40 1.46
CA ALA A 130 6.03 -10.10 2.04
C ALA A 130 6.41 -10.90 3.30
N GLY A 131 7.53 -11.63 3.28
CA GLY A 131 8.00 -12.43 4.42
C GLY A 131 8.46 -11.61 5.63
N SER A 132 8.92 -10.37 5.40
CA SER A 132 9.27 -9.42 6.48
C SER A 132 8.05 -9.09 7.36
N ARG A 133 6.84 -9.11 6.78
CA ARG A 133 5.58 -8.89 7.50
C ARG A 133 5.20 -10.09 8.38
N GLU A 134 5.34 -11.31 7.87
CA GLU A 134 5.01 -12.53 8.62
C GLU A 134 5.90 -12.68 9.87
N THR A 135 7.17 -12.34 9.74
CA THR A 135 8.13 -12.39 10.86
C THR A 135 7.76 -11.40 11.97
N ASN A 136 7.31 -10.19 11.62
CA ASN A 136 6.92 -9.17 12.60
C ASN A 136 5.53 -9.38 13.22
N ALA A 137 4.65 -10.17 12.61
CA ALA A 137 3.33 -10.50 13.17
C ALA A 137 3.37 -11.64 14.20
N ALA A 138 4.47 -12.39 14.27
CA ALA A 138 4.67 -13.52 15.18
C ALA A 138 5.53 -13.17 16.41
N ALA A 139 5.96 -11.92 16.55
CA ALA A 139 6.74 -11.38 17.66
C ALA A 139 5.89 -10.49 18.56
#